data_AF-A0A848MK69-F1
#
_entry.id   AF-A0A848MK69-F1
#
_cell.length_a   1.000
_cell.length_b   1.000
_cell.length_c   1.000
_cell.angle_alpha   90.00
_cell.angle_beta   90.00
_cell.angle_gamma   90.00
#
_symmetry.space_group_name_H-M   'P 1'
#
loop_
_entity.id
_entity.type
_entity.pdbx_description
1 polymer ?
#
loop_
_entity_poly.entity_id
_entity_poly.type
_entity_poly.pdbx_seq_one_letter_code
_entity_poly.pdbx_strand_id
1 'polypeptide(L)' 'MAIPLIESHHLSEKVNKTLFPLICIDGENYWLMTTELSSVPVEAIGEVIADPGEYADKIKNAINLMFWGI' A
#
# COMPACT_ATOMS: atom_id res chain seq x y z
N MET A 1 4.07 5.37 -11.21
CA MET A 1 4.65 4.75 -9.99
C MET A 1 3.56 3.94 -9.32
N ALA A 2 3.91 2.85 -8.68
CA ALA A 2 2.99 1.98 -7.96
C ALA A 2 3.61 1.57 -6.62
N ILE A 3 2.75 1.25 -5.65
CA ILE A 3 3.16 0.69 -4.37
C ILE A 3 2.60 -0.74 -4.32
N PRO A 4 3.45 -1.77 -4.16
CA PRO A 4 3.00 -3.15 -4.06
C PRO A 4 2.11 -3.40 -2.84
N LEU A 5 1.23 -4.39 -2.98
CA LEU A 5 0.43 -4.95 -1.90
C LEU A 5 0.94 -6.35 -1.56
N ILE A 6 0.91 -6.70 -0.28
CA ILE A 6 1.15 -8.07 0.18
C ILE A 6 0.02 -8.51 1.10
N GLU A 7 -0.42 -9.76 0.98
CA GLU A 7 -1.47 -10.30 1.85
C GLU A 7 -1.05 -10.19 3.33
N SER A 8 -2.01 -9.81 4.18
CA SER A 8 -1.68 -9.37 5.54
C SER A 8 -1.03 -10.47 6.39
N HIS A 9 -1.33 -11.72 6.08
CA HIS A 9 -0.85 -12.90 6.80
C HIS A 9 0.65 -13.16 6.61
N HIS A 10 1.29 -12.54 5.62
CA HIS A 10 2.74 -12.65 5.38
C HIS A 10 3.58 -11.76 6.30
N LEU A 11 2.98 -10.78 6.98
CA LEU A 11 3.68 -9.85 7.86
C LEU A 11 3.15 -9.95 9.30
N SER A 12 4.04 -9.70 10.26
CA SER A 12 3.66 -9.62 11.67
C SER A 12 2.75 -8.42 11.92
N GLU A 13 1.77 -8.54 12.81
CA GLU A 13 0.94 -7.41 13.25
C GLU A 13 1.71 -6.26 13.93
N LYS A 14 2.99 -6.50 14.28
CA LYS A 14 3.90 -5.51 14.87
C LYS A 14 4.48 -4.50 13.86
N VAL A 15 4.17 -4.64 12.57
CA VAL A 15 4.61 -3.66 11.56
C VAL A 15 4.03 -2.27 11.86
N ASN A 16 4.77 -1.22 11.47
CA ASN A 16 4.31 0.15 11.63
C ASN A 16 3.13 0.42 10.69
N LYS A 17 1.91 0.45 11.23
CA LYS A 17 0.67 0.62 10.45
C LYS A 17 0.51 2.00 9.82
N THR A 18 1.31 2.98 10.23
CA THR A 18 1.34 4.30 9.59
C THR A 18 2.22 4.27 8.34
N LEU A 19 3.36 3.59 8.39
CA LEU A 19 4.25 3.43 7.24
C LEU A 19 3.77 2.34 6.28
N PHE A 20 3.18 1.27 6.80
CA PHE A 20 2.61 0.16 6.05
C PHE A 20 1.12 0.07 6.39
N PRO A 21 0.25 0.90 5.78
CA PRO A 21 -1.16 0.88 6.10
C PRO A 21 -1.82 -0.42 5.64
N LEU A 22 -2.77 -0.89 6.46
CA LEU A 22 -3.66 -2.00 6.10
C LEU A 22 -4.83 -1.48 5.28
N ILE A 23 -5.08 -2.12 4.14
CA ILE A 23 -6.22 -1.88 3.26
C ILE A 23 -7.01 -3.18 3.08
N CYS A 24 -8.33 -3.05 2.93
CA CYS A 24 -9.21 -4.17 2.64
C CYS A 24 -9.66 -4.07 1.18
N ILE A 25 -9.46 -5.13 0.40
CA ILE A 25 -9.91 -5.25 -0.98
C ILE A 25 -10.71 -6.54 -1.08
N ASP A 26 -11.98 -6.44 -1.47
CA ASP A 26 -12.90 -7.59 -1.61
C ASP A 26 -12.98 -8.51 -0.37
N GLY A 27 -12.85 -7.93 0.82
CA GLY A 27 -12.90 -8.66 2.10
C GLY A 27 -11.55 -9.21 2.57
N GLU A 28 -10.51 -9.12 1.74
CA GLU A 28 -9.16 -9.57 2.07
C GLU A 28 -8.26 -8.40 2.49
N ASN A 29 -7.44 -8.64 3.50
CA ASN A 29 -6.57 -7.63 4.07
C ASN A 29 -5.17 -7.65 3.42
N TYR A 30 -4.68 -6.48 3.04
CA TYR A 30 -3.38 -6.30 2.42
C TYR A 30 -2.59 -5.19 3.13
N TRP A 31 -1.28 -5.40 3.27
CA TRP A 31 -0.35 -4.34 3.66
C TRP A 31 0.14 -3.61 2.43
N LEU A 32 0.06 -2.28 2.46
CA LEU A 32 0.68 -1.42 1.47
C LEU A 32 2.18 -1.30 1.75
N MET A 33 3.01 -1.81 0.84
CA MET A 33 4.46 -1.84 0.98
C MET A 33 5.10 -0.51 0.58
N THR A 34 4.81 0.56 1.34
CA THR A 34 5.17 1.95 1.00
C THR A 34 6.64 2.13 0.62
N THR A 35 7.56 1.43 1.30
CA THR A 35 9.01 1.49 1.02
C THR A 35 9.42 0.89 -0.32
N GLU A 36 8.55 0.07 -0.93
CA GLU A 36 8.75 -0.56 -2.24
C GLU A 36 8.11 0.25 -3.38
N LEU A 37 7.77 1.53 -3.12
CA LEU A 37 7.30 2.47 -4.14
C LEU A 37 8.28 2.50 -5.33
N SER A 38 7.79 2.11 -6.50
CA SER A 38 8.62 1.91 -7.69
C SER A 38 7.91 2.34 -8.98
N SER A 39 8.69 2.53 -10.05
CA SER A 39 8.12 2.74 -11.38
C SER A 39 7.82 1.39 -12.03
N VAL A 40 6.64 1.27 -12.65
CA VAL A 40 6.20 0.05 -13.34
C VAL A 40 5.89 0.44 -14.79
N PRO A 41 6.40 -0.30 -15.80
CA PRO A 41 6.08 -0.05 -17.21
C PRO A 41 4.59 -0.28 -17.46
N VAL A 42 4.00 0.48 -18.38
CA VAL A 42 2.55 0.41 -18.65
C VAL A 42 2.15 -0.98 -19.15
N GLU A 43 3.06 -1.66 -19.86
CA GLU A 43 2.88 -3.02 -20.38
C GLU A 43 2.76 -4.07 -19.27
N ALA A 44 3.21 -3.77 -18.04
CA ALA A 44 3.07 -4.65 -16.89
C ALA A 44 1.80 -4.36 -16.06
N ILE A 45 1.04 -3.31 -16.39
CA ILE A 45 -0.22 -2.99 -15.71
C ILE A 45 -1.32 -3.91 -16.24
N GLY A 46 -1.84 -4.77 -15.36
CA GLY A 46 -2.94 -5.67 -15.65
C GLY A 46 -4.31 -5.01 -15.55
N GLU A 47 -5.34 -5.84 -15.35
CA GLU A 47 -6.71 -5.40 -15.15
C GLU A 47 -6.88 -4.63 -13.83
N VAL A 48 -7.79 -3.66 -13.81
CA VAL A 48 -8.19 -2.96 -12.59
C VAL A 48 -9.20 -3.82 -11.83
N ILE A 49 -8.81 -4.28 -10.66
CA ILE A 49 -9.66 -5.15 -9.82
C ILE A 49 -10.34 -4.39 -8.66
N ALA A 50 -9.82 -3.23 -8.25
CA ALA A 50 -10.34 -2.47 -7.11
C ALA A 50 -9.95 -0.99 -7.15
N ASP A 51 -10.70 -0.16 -6.38
CA ASP A 51 -10.39 1.25 -6.13
C ASP A 51 -10.15 1.47 -4.61
N PRO A 52 -8.91 1.76 -4.18
CA PRO A 52 -8.58 2.01 -2.78
C PRO A 52 -8.84 3.46 -2.34
N GLY A 53 -9.68 4.23 -3.05
CA GLY A 53 -9.93 5.65 -2.80
C GLY A 53 -10.34 5.99 -1.36
N GLU A 54 -11.04 5.10 -0.65
CA GLU A 54 -11.38 5.27 0.77
C GLU A 54 -10.15 5.31 1.70
N TYR A 55 -9.00 4.82 1.24
CA TYR A 55 -7.72 4.81 1.97
C TYR A 55 -6.80 5.96 1.58
N ALA A 56 -7.23 6.90 0.74
CA ALA A 56 -6.39 7.97 0.18
C ALA A 56 -5.59 8.73 1.27
N ASP A 57 -6.22 9.09 2.38
CA ASP A 57 -5.54 9.78 3.48
C ASP A 57 -4.47 8.90 4.16
N LYS A 58 -4.74 7.60 4.34
CA LYS A 58 -3.75 6.66 4.89
C LYS A 58 -2.54 6.51 3.96
N ILE A 59 -2.80 6.35 2.67
CA ILE A 59 -1.75 6.21 1.64
C ILE A 59 -0.88 7.48 1.60
N LYS A 60 -1.52 8.66 1.56
CA LYS A 60 -0.83 9.95 1.58
C LYS A 60 0.04 10.10 2.84
N ASN A 61 -0.49 9.76 4.01
CA ASN A 61 0.26 9.87 5.27
C ASN A 61 1.45 8.90 5.31
N ALA A 62 1.31 7.69 4.77
CA ALA A 62 2.42 6.74 4.67
C ALA A 62 3.55 7.24 3.78
N ILE A 63 3.22 7.77 2.60
CA ILE A 63 4.19 8.38 1.68
C ILE A 63 4.86 9.59 2.35
N ASN A 64 4.08 10.43 3.03
CA ASN A 64 4.62 11.57 3.76
C ASN A 64 5.60 11.14 4.87
N LEU A 65 5.25 10.11 5.63
CA LEU A 65 6.12 9.57 6.66
C LEU A 65 7.42 9.00 6.08
N MET A 66 7.37 8.32 4.94
CA MET A 66 8.54 7.70 4.31
C MET A 66 9.62 8.72 3.94
N PHE A 67 9.23 9.90 3.43
CA PHE A 67 10.15 10.88 2.88
C PHE A 67 10.44 12.05 3.83
N TRP A 68 9.44 12.49 4.62
CA TRP A 68 9.55 13.67 5.47
C TRP A 68 9.61 13.33 6.97
N GLY A 69 9.35 12.08 7.35
CA GLY A 69 9.35 11.68 8.76
C GLY A 69 8.19 12.30 9.54
N ILE A 70 8.49 12.74 10.76
CA ILE A 70 7.56 13.40 11.70
C ILE A 70 7.80 14.91 11.65
#